data_AF-A0A3A2Z7P8-F1
#
_entry.id   AF-A0A3A2Z7P8-F1
#
_cell.length_a   1.000
_cell.length_b   1.000
_cell.length_c   1.000
_cell.angle_alpha   90.00
_cell.angle_beta   90.00
_cell.angle_gamma   90.00
#
_symmetry.space_group_name_H-M   'P 1'
#
loop_
_entity.id
_entity.type
_entity.pdbx_description
1 polymer ?
#
loop_
_entity_poly.entity_id
_entity_poly.type
_entity_poly.pdbx_seq_one_letter_code
_entity_poly.pdbx_strand_id
1 'polypeptide(L)'
;MHKNLYGSMRNVSSHCQFLAKHLYDRLSLLTHFNGVKLCQFYKHALSDYADPSIQGPIVAFNMRNSHGGWIGKSDVERLASVKNIQLRTGFLCNPGGSASSLGWTSAELRSNYSTGLRCGDDHDILNGRPTGVIRVSLGAMTNVKDIDVLLAFLDEFYVEKAPHIDGLIPAAVDNSLPHSRFYIESLSVYPIKSCGAFKIPNGVRWGIRREGLAWDREWCLVHQGTGVALNQKKYPRMALVRPFVDLDKSVLRVTCGET
;
A
#
# COMPACT_ATOMS: atom_id res chain seq x y z
N MET A 1 -23.70 -30.50 2.09
CA MET A 1 -22.54 -29.99 2.84
C MET A 1 -22.77 -28.56 3.37
N HIS A 2 -23.00 -27.55 2.52
CA HIS A 2 -23.20 -26.15 2.97
C HIS A 2 -24.35 -25.94 3.98
N LYS A 3 -25.51 -26.60 3.78
CA LYS A 3 -26.65 -26.51 4.70
C LYS A 3 -26.35 -27.10 6.09
N ASN A 4 -25.45 -28.08 6.18
CA ASN A 4 -25.08 -28.71 7.46
C ASN A 4 -24.03 -27.88 8.22
N LEU A 5 -23.18 -27.13 7.50
CA LEU A 5 -22.14 -26.28 8.08
C LEU A 5 -22.68 -24.91 8.53
N TYR A 6 -23.51 -24.28 7.70
CA TYR A 6 -23.96 -22.89 7.92
C TYR A 6 -25.45 -22.77 8.21
N GLY A 7 -26.21 -23.86 8.11
CA GLY A 7 -27.67 -23.82 8.27
C GLY A 7 -28.34 -23.09 7.10
N SER A 8 -29.11 -22.05 7.43
CA SER A 8 -29.88 -21.25 6.46
C SER A 8 -29.10 -20.04 5.94
N MET A 9 -29.51 -19.48 4.80
CA MET A 9 -28.96 -18.20 4.33
C MET A 9 -29.23 -17.05 5.29
N ARG A 10 -30.31 -17.13 6.08
CA ARG A 10 -30.58 -16.16 7.16
C ARG A 10 -29.50 -16.22 8.22
N ASN A 11 -29.05 -17.42 8.61
CA ASN A 11 -27.96 -17.57 9.58
C ASN A 11 -26.66 -16.99 9.03
N VAL A 12 -26.32 -17.28 7.76
CA VAL A 12 -25.15 -16.69 7.10
C VAL A 12 -25.25 -15.16 7.06
N SER A 13 -26.41 -14.62 6.69
CA SER A 13 -26.64 -13.18 6.67
C SER A 13 -26.46 -12.54 8.05
N SER A 14 -27.05 -13.12 9.09
CA SER A 14 -26.92 -12.62 10.47
C SER A 14 -25.48 -12.72 10.99
N HIS A 15 -24.78 -13.80 10.68
CA HIS A 15 -23.36 -13.98 11.02
C HIS A 15 -22.49 -12.92 10.35
N CYS A 16 -22.60 -12.78 9.03
CA CYS A 16 -21.82 -11.80 8.27
C CYS A 16 -22.17 -10.35 8.67
N GLN A 17 -23.43 -10.07 9.01
CA GLN A 17 -23.87 -8.78 9.55
C GLN A 17 -23.20 -8.48 10.89
N PHE A 18 -23.23 -9.43 11.83
CA PHE A 18 -22.56 -9.29 13.12
C PHE A 18 -21.07 -8.97 12.94
N LEU A 19 -20.39 -9.73 12.08
CA LEU A 19 -18.97 -9.52 11.79
C LEU A 19 -18.71 -8.16 11.10
N ALA A 20 -19.57 -7.74 10.17
CA ALA A 20 -19.41 -6.47 9.47
C ALA A 20 -19.58 -5.27 10.41
N LYS A 21 -20.59 -5.33 11.29
CA LYS A 21 -20.76 -4.33 12.34
C LYS A 21 -19.56 -4.32 13.29
N HIS A 22 -19.13 -5.49 13.76
CA HIS A 22 -17.99 -5.61 14.66
C HIS A 22 -16.71 -5.02 14.05
N LEU A 23 -16.41 -5.38 12.79
CA LEU A 23 -15.28 -4.84 12.06
C LEU A 23 -15.38 -3.32 11.89
N TYR A 24 -16.54 -2.80 11.45
CA TYR A 24 -16.74 -1.37 11.24
C TYR A 24 -16.54 -0.57 12.54
N ASP A 25 -17.15 -1.02 13.64
CA ASP A 25 -17.03 -0.37 14.95
C ASP A 25 -15.56 -0.31 15.39
N ARG A 26 -14.82 -1.42 15.26
CA ARG A 26 -13.41 -1.50 15.66
C ARG A 26 -12.49 -0.67 14.75
N LEU A 27 -12.68 -0.72 13.43
CA LEU A 27 -11.92 0.12 12.49
C LEU A 27 -12.16 1.61 12.73
N SER A 28 -13.39 2.00 13.10
CA SER A 28 -13.74 3.40 13.38
C SER A 28 -13.03 3.96 14.62
N LEU A 29 -12.53 3.09 15.49
CA LEU A 29 -11.77 3.46 16.68
C LEU A 29 -10.27 3.63 16.40
N LEU A 30 -9.73 3.12 15.29
CA LEU A 30 -8.31 3.24 14.98
C LEU A 30 -7.93 4.70 14.71
N THR A 31 -7.08 5.25 15.57
CA THR A 31 -6.60 6.63 15.54
C THR A 31 -5.10 6.68 15.73
N HIS A 32 -4.44 7.55 14.97
CA HIS A 32 -3.05 7.93 15.20
C HIS A 32 -2.91 8.67 16.55
N PHE A 33 -1.67 8.84 16.98
CA PHE A 33 -1.32 9.54 18.23
C PHE A 33 -1.90 10.95 18.35
N ASN A 34 -2.12 11.64 17.23
CA ASN A 34 -2.66 13.00 17.19
C ASN A 34 -4.18 13.03 17.02
N GLY A 35 -4.86 11.90 17.16
CA GLY A 35 -6.32 11.78 17.06
C GLY A 35 -6.86 11.69 15.65
N VAL A 36 -6.03 11.82 14.61
CA VAL A 36 -6.46 11.60 13.22
C VAL A 36 -6.90 10.16 13.05
N LYS A 37 -8.07 9.95 12.42
CA LYS A 37 -8.62 8.62 12.15
C LYS A 37 -7.85 7.94 11.01
N LEU A 38 -7.49 6.67 11.20
CA LEU A 38 -6.83 5.89 10.16
C LEU A 38 -7.75 5.68 8.96
N CYS A 39 -9.01 5.31 9.18
CA CYS A 39 -9.95 4.90 8.13
C CYS A 39 -10.93 6.02 7.75
N GLN A 40 -11.08 6.26 6.44
CA GLN A 40 -12.17 7.02 5.83
C GLN A 40 -13.14 6.04 5.16
N PHE A 41 -14.33 5.89 5.71
CA PHE A 41 -15.33 4.94 5.21
C PHE A 41 -16.15 5.49 4.03
N TYR A 42 -16.60 4.56 3.19
CA TYR A 42 -17.55 4.79 2.10
C TYR A 42 -18.80 3.95 2.33
N LYS A 43 -19.87 4.59 2.82
CA LYS A 43 -21.21 4.01 2.97
C LYS A 43 -22.27 5.06 2.70
N HIS A 44 -23.46 4.63 2.29
CA HIS A 44 -24.57 5.55 2.11
C HIS A 44 -24.99 6.15 3.47
N ALA A 45 -25.53 7.37 3.47
CA ALA A 45 -25.92 8.07 4.70
C ALA A 45 -26.94 7.27 5.54
N LEU A 46 -27.85 6.58 4.85
CA LEU A 46 -28.87 5.73 5.47
C LEU A 46 -28.38 4.32 5.82
N SER A 47 -27.17 3.91 5.43
CA SER A 47 -26.68 2.56 5.68
C SER A 47 -26.27 2.35 7.13
N ASP A 48 -26.69 1.24 7.72
CA ASP A 48 -26.29 0.76 9.04
C ASP A 48 -25.91 -0.73 8.97
N TYR A 49 -24.71 -1.09 9.45
CA TYR A 49 -24.28 -2.49 9.51
C TYR A 49 -25.09 -3.31 10.53
N ALA A 50 -25.92 -2.69 11.36
CA ALA A 50 -26.91 -3.37 12.19
C ALA A 50 -28.17 -3.82 11.42
N ASP A 51 -28.37 -3.40 10.17
CA ASP A 51 -29.52 -3.80 9.35
C ASP A 51 -29.08 -4.43 8.00
N PRO A 52 -29.22 -5.76 7.85
CA PRO A 52 -28.77 -6.46 6.66
C PRO A 52 -29.64 -6.19 5.41
N SER A 53 -30.79 -5.53 5.54
CA SER A 53 -31.65 -5.16 4.41
C SER A 53 -31.15 -3.95 3.64
N ILE A 54 -30.35 -3.10 4.29
CA ILE A 54 -29.82 -1.84 3.73
C ILE A 54 -28.30 -1.82 3.60
N GLN A 55 -27.59 -2.71 4.29
CA GLN A 55 -26.13 -2.78 4.26
C GLN A 55 -25.64 -4.23 4.27
N GLY A 56 -24.89 -4.59 3.24
CA GLY A 56 -24.24 -5.90 3.13
C GLY A 56 -22.94 -6.02 3.95
N PRO A 57 -22.34 -7.21 3.98
CA PRO A 57 -21.18 -7.53 4.81
C PRO A 57 -19.84 -7.10 4.18
N ILE A 58 -19.83 -5.93 3.53
CA ILE A 58 -18.63 -5.35 2.91
C ILE A 58 -18.35 -4.02 3.59
N VAL A 59 -17.18 -3.89 4.20
CA VAL A 59 -16.67 -2.63 4.74
C VAL A 59 -15.73 -2.01 3.74
N ALA A 60 -16.09 -0.84 3.21
CA ALA A 60 -15.34 -0.11 2.20
C ALA A 60 -14.71 1.16 2.79
N PHE A 61 -13.41 1.35 2.62
CA PHE A 61 -12.68 2.50 3.15
C PHE A 61 -11.38 2.77 2.36
N ASN A 62 -10.80 3.94 2.61
CA ASN A 62 -9.39 4.25 2.34
C ASN A 62 -8.73 4.69 3.64
N MET A 63 -7.40 4.78 3.64
CA MET A 63 -6.65 5.10 4.85
C MET A 63 -5.87 6.40 4.73
N ARG A 64 -5.68 7.07 5.86
CA ARG A 64 -4.87 8.29 5.99
C ARG A 64 -3.73 8.05 6.97
N ASN A 65 -2.66 8.81 6.83
CA ASN A 65 -1.57 8.88 7.79
C ASN A 65 -1.86 9.95 8.86
N SER A 66 -0.98 10.09 9.86
CA SER A 66 -1.11 11.08 10.93
C SER A 66 -1.17 12.53 10.42
N HIS A 67 -0.59 12.81 9.25
CA HIS A 67 -0.60 14.12 8.61
C HIS A 67 -1.85 14.35 7.72
N GLY A 68 -2.78 13.38 7.67
CA GLY A 68 -3.99 13.43 6.85
C GLY A 68 -3.78 13.08 5.38
N GLY A 69 -2.55 12.73 4.96
CA GLY A 69 -2.24 12.27 3.62
C GLY A 69 -2.77 10.86 3.36
N TRP A 70 -3.12 10.55 2.11
CA TRP A 70 -3.65 9.25 1.74
C TRP A 70 -2.56 8.17 1.73
N ILE A 71 -2.93 6.97 2.17
CA ILE A 71 -2.10 5.77 2.07
C ILE A 71 -2.55 4.97 0.85
N GLY A 72 -1.58 4.56 0.01
CA GLY A 72 -1.84 3.87 -1.25
C GLY A 72 -2.43 2.47 -1.07
N LYS A 73 -3.55 2.18 -1.73
CA LYS A 73 -4.27 0.90 -1.63
C LYS A 73 -3.41 -0.32 -2.03
N SER A 74 -2.52 -0.17 -3.01
CA SER A 74 -1.70 -1.25 -3.56
C SER A 74 -0.57 -1.63 -2.60
N ASP A 75 -0.05 -0.67 -1.84
CA ASP A 75 0.90 -0.95 -0.77
C ASP A 75 0.24 -1.70 0.39
N VAL A 76 -0.99 -1.33 0.74
CA VAL A 76 -1.80 -2.05 1.74
C VAL A 76 -2.07 -3.48 1.31
N GLU A 77 -2.50 -3.69 0.06
CA GLU A 77 -2.75 -5.02 -0.49
C GLU A 77 -1.48 -5.90 -0.48
N ARG A 78 -0.34 -5.32 -0.88
CA ARG A 78 0.93 -6.02 -0.94
C ARG A 78 1.39 -6.44 0.44
N LEU A 79 1.32 -5.55 1.42
CA LEU A 79 1.74 -5.85 2.79
C LEU A 79 0.76 -6.80 3.49
N ALA A 80 -0.54 -6.65 3.25
CA ALA A 80 -1.56 -7.59 3.71
C ALA A 80 -1.29 -9.00 3.16
N SER A 81 -0.96 -9.12 1.87
CA SER A 81 -0.62 -10.39 1.24
C SER A 81 0.59 -11.07 1.89
N VAL A 82 1.63 -10.31 2.25
CA VAL A 82 2.80 -10.81 3.00
C VAL A 82 2.40 -11.34 4.37
N LYS A 83 1.36 -10.76 4.99
CA LYS A 83 0.80 -11.21 6.27
C LYS A 83 -0.33 -12.22 6.11
N ASN A 84 -0.51 -12.81 4.93
CA ASN A 84 -1.55 -13.78 4.60
C ASN A 84 -2.98 -13.25 4.75
N ILE A 85 -3.18 -11.96 4.56
CA ILE A 85 -4.47 -11.28 4.56
C ILE A 85 -4.82 -10.92 3.11
N GLN A 86 -5.98 -11.38 2.64
CA GLN A 86 -6.45 -11.11 1.28
C GLN A 86 -7.51 -10.01 1.30
N LEU A 87 -7.18 -8.87 0.71
CA LEU A 87 -8.05 -7.69 0.62
C LEU A 87 -8.48 -7.46 -0.84
N ARG A 88 -9.69 -6.92 -1.04
CA ARG A 88 -10.14 -6.51 -2.37
C ARG A 88 -9.88 -5.02 -2.55
N THR A 89 -8.88 -4.66 -3.34
CA THR A 89 -8.58 -3.26 -3.67
C THR A 89 -9.05 -2.94 -5.09
N GLY A 90 -8.82 -1.71 -5.55
CA GLY A 90 -9.10 -1.29 -6.92
C GLY A 90 -10.30 -0.37 -7.07
N PHE A 91 -10.67 -0.10 -8.32
CA PHE A 91 -11.78 0.77 -8.66
C PHE A 91 -13.12 0.07 -8.39
N LEU A 92 -14.18 0.87 -8.29
CA LEU A 92 -15.53 0.35 -8.35
C LEU A 92 -15.88 0.11 -9.83
N CYS A 93 -16.53 -1.03 -10.12
CA CYS A 93 -16.89 -1.40 -11.49
C CYS A 93 -17.86 -0.40 -12.14
N ASN A 94 -18.55 0.41 -11.33
CA ASN A 94 -19.33 1.55 -11.77
C ASN A 94 -18.48 2.83 -11.62
N PRO A 95 -18.06 3.48 -12.72
CA PRO A 95 -17.29 4.72 -12.67
C PRO A 95 -18.01 5.86 -11.94
N GLY A 96 -19.35 5.92 -12.00
CA GLY A 96 -20.16 6.86 -11.24
C GLY A 96 -20.11 6.59 -9.73
N GLY A 97 -20.03 5.31 -9.32
CA GLY A 97 -19.83 4.92 -7.94
C GLY A 97 -18.45 5.35 -7.42
N SER A 98 -17.40 5.16 -8.22
CA SER A 98 -16.06 5.67 -7.92
C SER A 98 -16.04 7.19 -7.83
N ALA A 99 -16.65 7.89 -8.79
CA ALA A 99 -16.70 9.35 -8.78
C ALA A 99 -17.43 9.90 -7.55
N SER A 100 -18.58 9.31 -7.19
CA SER A 100 -19.34 9.69 -6.00
C SER A 100 -18.57 9.42 -4.72
N SER A 101 -17.96 8.24 -4.57
CA SER A 101 -17.27 7.85 -3.33
C SER A 101 -15.94 8.60 -3.14
N LEU A 102 -15.20 8.83 -4.23
CA LEU A 102 -13.87 9.45 -4.19
C LEU A 102 -13.91 10.97 -4.44
N GLY A 103 -15.11 11.52 -4.66
CA GLY A 103 -15.32 12.95 -4.88
C GLY A 103 -14.67 13.45 -6.17
N TRP A 104 -14.80 12.69 -7.26
CA TRP A 104 -14.32 13.12 -8.57
C TRP A 104 -15.42 13.76 -9.39
N THR A 105 -15.06 14.82 -10.10
CA THR A 105 -15.91 15.40 -11.13
C THR A 105 -15.87 14.53 -12.40
N SER A 106 -16.86 14.72 -13.27
CA SER A 106 -16.86 14.04 -14.58
C SER A 106 -15.66 14.43 -15.45
N ALA A 107 -15.14 15.66 -15.28
CA ALA A 107 -13.94 16.12 -15.98
C ALA A 107 -12.68 15.40 -15.47
N GLU A 108 -12.55 15.27 -14.15
CA GLU A 108 -11.45 14.52 -13.52
C GLU A 108 -11.50 13.05 -13.89
N LEU A 109 -12.69 12.43 -13.90
CA LEU A 109 -12.83 11.02 -14.31
C LEU A 109 -12.32 10.79 -15.75
N ARG A 110 -12.65 11.70 -16.68
CA ARG A 110 -12.16 11.66 -18.07
C ARG A 110 -10.66 11.91 -18.16
N SER A 111 -10.16 12.92 -17.45
CA SER A 111 -8.73 13.26 -17.39
C SER A 111 -7.92 12.07 -16.86
N ASN A 112 -8.32 11.53 -15.71
CA ASN A 112 -7.74 10.36 -15.09
C ASN A 112 -7.71 9.15 -16.05
N TYR A 113 -8.80 8.88 -16.77
CA TYR A 113 -8.83 7.81 -17.77
C TYR A 113 -7.82 8.06 -18.92
N SER A 114 -7.71 9.31 -19.37
CA SER A 114 -6.81 9.72 -20.45
C SER A 114 -5.33 9.65 -20.06
N THR A 115 -5.00 9.82 -18.78
CA THR A 115 -3.64 9.62 -18.24
C THR A 115 -3.27 8.16 -18.06
N GLY A 116 -4.14 7.23 -18.51
CA GLY A 116 -3.87 5.80 -18.47
C GLY A 116 -4.31 5.11 -17.17
N LEU A 117 -5.09 5.77 -16.31
CA LEU A 117 -5.59 5.16 -15.08
C LEU A 117 -6.51 3.97 -15.40
N ARG A 118 -6.22 2.81 -14.83
CA ARG A 118 -6.94 1.55 -15.03
C ARG A 118 -7.20 0.86 -13.70
N CYS A 119 -8.20 -0.02 -13.67
CA CYS A 119 -8.49 -0.78 -12.47
C CYS A 119 -7.35 -1.75 -12.15
N GLY A 120 -6.85 -1.71 -10.91
CA GLY A 120 -5.79 -2.59 -10.44
C GLY A 120 -4.38 -2.17 -10.86
N ASP A 121 -4.19 -0.92 -11.30
CA ASP A 121 -2.87 -0.34 -11.44
C ASP A 121 -2.30 0.15 -10.10
N ASP A 122 -1.00 0.45 -10.12
CA ASP A 122 -0.23 0.98 -8.98
C ASP A 122 -0.37 2.52 -8.84
N HIS A 123 -1.25 3.19 -9.62
CA HIS A 123 -1.46 4.63 -9.54
C HIS A 123 -2.48 4.96 -8.45
N ASP A 124 -2.10 4.74 -7.19
CA ASP A 124 -3.01 4.76 -6.05
C ASP A 124 -3.54 6.14 -5.65
N ILE A 125 -2.74 7.18 -5.89
CA ILE A 125 -3.04 8.56 -5.53
C ILE A 125 -2.74 9.43 -6.73
N LEU A 126 -3.76 10.12 -7.24
CA LEU A 126 -3.65 11.01 -8.39
C LEU A 126 -4.22 12.38 -8.00
N ASN A 127 -3.43 13.44 -8.18
CA ASN A 127 -3.78 14.80 -7.79
C ASN A 127 -4.23 14.90 -6.31
N GLY A 128 -3.54 14.18 -5.41
CA GLY A 128 -3.84 14.16 -3.98
C GLY A 128 -5.13 13.43 -3.60
N ARG A 129 -5.78 12.70 -4.52
CA ARG A 129 -6.97 11.88 -4.25
C ARG A 129 -6.71 10.40 -4.51
N PRO A 130 -7.30 9.51 -3.70
CA PRO A 130 -7.21 8.07 -3.92
C PRO A 130 -7.92 7.71 -5.21
N THR A 131 -7.41 6.68 -5.89
CA THR A 131 -7.95 6.20 -7.16
C THR A 131 -8.77 4.94 -7.05
N GLY A 132 -8.69 4.23 -5.94
CA GLY A 132 -9.50 3.05 -5.66
C GLY A 132 -10.00 3.02 -4.23
N VAL A 133 -10.57 1.88 -3.86
CA VAL A 133 -11.16 1.65 -2.54
C VAL A 133 -10.69 0.29 -2.01
N ILE A 134 -10.34 0.23 -0.74
CA ILE A 134 -10.08 -1.01 -0.01
C ILE A 134 -11.42 -1.56 0.48
N ARG A 135 -11.70 -2.83 0.20
CA ARG A 135 -12.93 -3.52 0.59
C ARG A 135 -12.60 -4.80 1.35
N VAL A 136 -13.12 -4.90 2.56
CA VAL A 136 -13.11 -6.13 3.35
C VAL A 136 -14.48 -6.79 3.18
N SER A 137 -14.50 -7.94 2.51
CA SER A 137 -15.73 -8.72 2.27
C SER A 137 -15.78 -9.89 3.24
N LEU A 138 -16.81 -9.97 4.08
CA LEU A 138 -16.94 -11.00 5.10
C LEU A 138 -17.90 -12.09 4.62
N GLY A 139 -17.51 -13.34 4.82
CA GLY A 139 -18.25 -14.51 4.35
C GLY A 139 -18.58 -15.49 5.47
N ALA A 140 -19.31 -16.56 5.12
CA ALA A 140 -19.74 -17.59 6.06
C ALA A 140 -18.58 -18.29 6.81
N MET A 141 -17.38 -18.30 6.23
CA MET A 141 -16.19 -18.91 6.84
C MET A 141 -15.38 -17.93 7.70
N THR A 142 -15.63 -16.64 7.58
CA THR A 142 -14.95 -15.63 8.38
C THR A 142 -15.39 -15.75 9.83
N ASN A 143 -14.47 -15.53 10.76
CA ASN A 143 -14.73 -15.54 12.19
C ASN A 143 -14.12 -14.30 12.86
N VAL A 144 -14.35 -14.13 14.16
CA VAL A 144 -13.87 -12.96 14.93
C VAL A 144 -12.34 -12.87 14.96
N LYS A 145 -11.63 -14.01 14.99
CA LYS A 145 -10.16 -14.03 14.96
C LYS A 145 -9.62 -13.46 13.65
N ASP A 146 -10.29 -13.68 12.53
CA ASP A 146 -9.88 -13.08 11.24
C ASP A 146 -9.99 -11.55 11.30
N ILE A 147 -11.01 -11.01 11.98
CA ILE A 147 -11.16 -9.57 12.23
C ILE A 147 -10.02 -9.07 13.14
N ASP A 148 -9.74 -9.77 14.24
CA ASP A 148 -8.67 -9.37 15.16
C ASP A 148 -7.29 -9.38 14.48
N VAL A 149 -7.02 -10.37 13.61
CA VAL A 149 -5.79 -10.42 12.79
C VAL A 149 -5.69 -9.21 11.86
N LEU A 150 -6.78 -8.83 11.19
CA LEU A 150 -6.80 -7.64 10.35
C LEU A 150 -6.59 -6.36 11.16
N LEU A 151 -7.23 -6.23 12.33
CA LEU A 151 -7.10 -5.06 13.19
C LEU A 151 -5.68 -4.93 13.74
N ALA A 152 -5.07 -6.03 14.19
CA ALA A 152 -3.70 -6.05 14.66
C ALA A 152 -2.72 -5.66 13.54
N PHE A 153 -2.93 -6.18 12.33
CA PHE A 153 -2.17 -5.77 11.15
C PHE A 153 -2.26 -4.26 10.89
N LEU A 154 -3.46 -3.69 10.91
CA LEU A 154 -3.62 -2.25 10.66
C LEU A 154 -3.00 -1.40 11.78
N ASP A 155 -3.13 -1.83 13.03
CA ASP A 155 -2.53 -1.16 14.18
C ASP A 155 -1.00 -1.19 14.16
N GLU A 156 -0.41 -2.35 13.83
CA GLU A 156 1.05 -2.54 13.77
C GLU A 156 1.69 -1.72 12.64
N PHE A 157 1.10 -1.73 11.45
CA PHE A 157 1.74 -1.19 10.24
C PHE A 157 1.31 0.22 9.85
N TYR A 158 0.12 0.66 10.27
CA TYR A 158 -0.44 1.92 9.78
C TYR A 158 -0.86 2.88 10.88
N VAL A 159 -1.10 2.44 12.11
CA VAL A 159 -1.38 3.35 13.22
C VAL A 159 -0.08 3.92 13.78
N GLU A 160 0.30 5.10 13.30
CA GLU A 160 1.39 5.89 13.88
C GLU A 160 1.16 6.17 15.37
N LYS A 161 2.10 5.72 16.21
CA LYS A 161 2.13 5.95 17.66
C LYS A 161 2.88 7.23 17.99
N ALA A 162 2.69 7.74 19.20
CA ALA A 162 3.37 8.97 19.62
C ALA A 162 4.88 8.76 19.49
N PRO A 163 5.62 9.73 18.95
CA PRO A 163 7.07 9.64 18.99
C PRO A 163 7.47 9.49 20.47
N HIS A 164 8.28 8.47 20.76
CA HIS A 164 8.95 8.38 22.05
C HIS A 164 9.92 9.57 22.12
N ILE A 165 9.45 10.67 22.73
CA ILE A 165 10.32 11.72 23.22
C ILE A 165 10.95 11.15 24.48
N ASP A 166 12.00 10.33 24.32
CA ASP A 166 12.98 10.19 25.41
C ASP A 166 13.42 11.62 25.72
N GLY A 167 13.11 12.07 26.94
CA GLY A 167 13.12 13.48 27.31
C GLY A 167 14.40 14.17 26.83
N LEU A 168 14.22 15.25 26.07
CA LEU A 168 15.25 16.27 25.86
C LEU A 168 15.51 16.94 27.23
N ILE A 169 16.26 16.24 28.09
CA ILE A 169 17.07 16.91 29.09
C ILE A 169 18.07 17.75 28.27
N PRO A 170 18.22 19.05 28.52
CA PRO A 170 19.32 19.81 27.93
C PRO A 170 20.61 19.25 28.53
N ALA A 171 21.15 18.21 27.91
CA ALA A 171 22.46 17.70 28.24
C ALA A 171 23.44 18.84 27.94
N ALA A 172 24.16 19.23 28.98
CA ALA A 172 25.33 20.08 28.85
C ALA A 172 26.17 19.60 27.67
N VAL A 173 26.68 20.57 26.91
CA VAL A 173 27.50 20.41 25.71
C VAL A 173 28.58 19.35 25.95
N ASP A 174 28.30 18.12 25.52
CA ASP A 174 29.33 17.10 25.32
C ASP A 174 29.32 16.75 23.84
N ASN A 175 30.49 16.89 23.21
CA ASN A 175 30.70 16.80 21.76
C ASN A 175 30.62 15.35 21.23
N SER A 176 29.89 14.47 21.91
CA SER A 176 29.65 13.11 21.45
C SER A 176 28.34 13.06 20.68
N LEU A 177 28.45 13.03 19.34
CA LEU A 177 27.31 12.75 18.45
C LEU A 177 26.50 11.57 19.01
N PRO A 178 25.17 11.70 19.20
CA PRO A 178 24.36 10.60 19.68
C PRO A 178 24.47 9.47 18.66
N HIS A 179 25.12 8.37 19.08
CA HIS A 179 25.25 7.19 18.26
C HIS A 179 23.85 6.60 18.12
N SER A 180 23.23 6.81 16.95
CA SER A 180 22.03 6.09 16.57
C SER A 180 22.27 4.60 16.80
N ARG A 181 21.41 3.94 17.58
CA ARG A 181 21.42 2.48 17.75
C ARG A 181 21.25 1.73 16.42
N PHE A 182 20.82 2.42 15.38
CA PHE A 182 20.64 1.88 14.05
C PHE A 182 21.65 2.51 13.08
N TYR A 183 22.29 1.67 12.28
CA TYR A 183 23.18 2.08 11.20
C TYR A 183 22.72 1.44 9.90
N ILE A 184 23.01 2.10 8.78
CA ILE A 184 22.77 1.53 7.45
C ILE A 184 23.89 0.54 7.18
N GLU A 185 23.58 -0.76 7.20
CA GLU A 185 24.56 -1.81 6.87
C GLU A 185 24.98 -1.75 5.40
N SER A 186 24.02 -1.52 4.50
CA SER A 186 24.32 -1.32 3.08
C SER A 186 23.22 -0.55 2.36
N LEU A 187 23.60 0.08 1.26
CA LEU A 187 22.71 0.77 0.36
C LEU A 187 22.87 0.18 -1.03
N SER A 188 21.77 0.02 -1.76
CA SER A 188 21.79 -0.48 -3.13
C SER A 188 20.84 0.33 -3.99
N VAL A 189 21.23 0.56 -5.24
CA VAL A 189 20.39 1.18 -6.27
C VAL A 189 20.12 0.18 -7.38
N TYR A 190 19.07 0.42 -8.16
CA TYR A 190 18.65 -0.38 -9.30
C TYR A 190 18.72 0.46 -10.57
N PRO A 191 19.91 0.66 -11.17
CA PRO A 191 20.07 1.51 -12.34
C PRO A 191 19.10 1.19 -13.48
N ILE A 192 18.93 -0.10 -13.79
CA ILE A 192 18.00 -0.56 -14.80
C ILE A 192 16.77 -1.16 -14.10
N LYS A 193 15.59 -0.60 -14.39
CA LYS A 193 14.30 -1.09 -13.90
C LYS A 193 14.17 -2.60 -14.12
N SER A 194 13.72 -3.30 -13.08
CA SER A 194 13.47 -4.75 -13.11
C SER A 194 14.71 -5.63 -13.27
N CYS A 195 15.93 -5.08 -13.19
CA CYS A 195 17.19 -5.83 -13.20
C CYS A 195 17.81 -5.93 -11.79
N GLY A 196 18.98 -6.55 -11.69
CA GLY A 196 19.70 -6.72 -10.42
C GLY A 196 20.16 -5.39 -9.80
N ALA A 197 20.37 -5.41 -8.48
CA ALA A 197 20.85 -4.26 -7.73
C ALA A 197 22.36 -4.04 -7.91
N PHE A 198 22.77 -2.77 -7.91
CA PHE A 198 24.14 -2.33 -7.70
C PHE A 198 24.31 -1.94 -6.22
N LYS A 199 25.13 -2.70 -5.48
CA LYS A 199 25.47 -2.39 -4.09
C LYS A 199 26.46 -1.23 -4.05
N ILE A 200 26.10 -0.15 -3.38
CA ILE A 200 26.97 1.00 -3.22
C ILE A 200 28.15 0.58 -2.31
N PRO A 201 29.41 0.81 -2.72
CA PRO A 201 30.56 0.44 -1.91
C PRO A 201 30.58 1.20 -0.58
N ASN A 202 31.04 0.53 0.48
CA ASN A 202 31.15 1.14 1.80
C ASN A 202 32.07 2.36 1.77
N GLY A 203 31.69 3.42 2.48
CA GLY A 203 32.48 4.66 2.57
C GLY A 203 32.39 5.57 1.34
N VAL A 204 31.67 5.17 0.29
CA VAL A 204 31.44 6.04 -0.88
C VAL A 204 30.29 7.00 -0.61
N ARG A 205 30.54 8.30 -0.79
CA ARG A 205 29.47 9.31 -0.78
C ARG A 205 28.60 9.11 -2.02
N TRP A 206 27.32 8.89 -1.81
CA TRP A 206 26.35 8.74 -2.89
C TRP A 206 25.51 10.01 -3.04
N GLY A 207 25.32 10.46 -4.28
CA GLY A 207 24.49 11.63 -4.55
C GLY A 207 23.01 11.36 -4.28
N ILE A 208 22.29 12.38 -3.82
CA ILE A 208 20.83 12.37 -3.70
C ILE A 208 20.28 13.41 -4.68
N ARG A 209 19.38 12.98 -5.55
CA ARG A 209 18.63 13.80 -6.51
C ARG A 209 17.21 14.02 -5.99
N ARG A 210 16.40 14.82 -6.70
CA ARG A 210 15.00 15.07 -6.32
C ARG A 210 14.16 13.80 -6.34
N GLU A 211 14.56 12.84 -7.17
CA GLU A 211 13.88 11.56 -7.39
C GLU A 211 14.36 10.45 -6.44
N GLY A 212 15.41 10.70 -5.65
CA GLY A 212 15.98 9.73 -4.70
C GLY A 212 17.48 9.57 -4.84
N LEU A 213 18.00 8.37 -4.55
CA LEU A 213 19.43 8.08 -4.73
C LEU A 213 19.81 8.24 -6.20
N ALA A 214 20.94 8.91 -6.46
CA ALA A 214 21.44 9.08 -7.81
C ALA A 214 21.57 7.73 -8.51
N TRP A 215 21.15 7.68 -9.78
CA TRP A 215 21.22 6.48 -10.61
C TRP A 215 20.27 5.35 -10.21
N ASP A 216 19.26 5.58 -9.36
CA ASP A 216 18.19 4.62 -9.16
C ASP A 216 17.13 4.73 -10.27
N ARG A 217 16.84 3.62 -10.96
CA ARG A 217 15.78 3.47 -11.98
C ARG A 217 15.82 4.43 -13.16
N GLU A 218 16.99 4.96 -13.49
CA GLU A 218 17.19 5.88 -14.63
C GLU A 218 16.95 5.20 -16.00
N TRP A 219 17.11 3.87 -16.09
CA TRP A 219 16.98 3.12 -17.34
C TRP A 219 15.90 2.04 -17.26
N CYS A 220 15.36 1.64 -18.41
CA CYS A 220 14.55 0.44 -18.55
C CYS A 220 14.85 -0.28 -19.87
N LEU A 221 14.66 -1.60 -19.90
CA LEU A 221 14.75 -2.38 -21.13
C LEU A 221 13.39 -2.33 -21.84
N VAL A 222 13.40 -2.17 -23.16
CA VAL A 222 12.19 -2.16 -23.99
C VAL A 222 12.20 -3.33 -24.96
N HIS A 223 11.03 -3.92 -25.20
CA HIS A 223 10.87 -4.96 -26.21
C HIS A 223 10.99 -4.35 -27.60
N GLN A 224 11.93 -4.82 -28.42
CA GLN A 224 12.24 -4.22 -29.73
C GLN A 224 11.04 -4.15 -30.68
N GLY A 225 10.17 -5.16 -30.68
CA GLY A 225 9.01 -5.20 -31.58
C GLY A 225 7.79 -4.40 -31.11
N THR A 226 7.65 -4.15 -29.80
CA THR A 226 6.43 -3.52 -29.26
C THR A 226 6.69 -2.17 -28.59
N GLY A 227 7.95 -1.81 -28.33
CA GLY A 227 8.34 -0.60 -27.61
C GLY A 227 7.97 -0.62 -26.12
N VAL A 228 7.33 -1.68 -25.62
CA VAL A 228 6.86 -1.76 -24.23
C VAL A 228 8.03 -2.08 -23.31
N ALA A 229 8.12 -1.36 -22.18
CA ALA A 229 9.08 -1.64 -21.12
C ALA A 229 8.91 -3.07 -20.57
N LEU A 230 10.01 -3.82 -20.54
CA LEU A 230 10.06 -5.13 -19.93
C LEU A 230 9.90 -5.01 -18.41
N ASN A 231 9.34 -6.04 -17.79
CA ASN A 231 9.20 -6.12 -16.34
C ASN A 231 9.57 -7.51 -15.83
N GLN A 232 10.09 -7.55 -14.60
CA GLN A 232 10.59 -8.79 -13.98
C GLN A 232 9.49 -9.82 -13.73
N LYS A 233 8.23 -9.39 -13.51
CA LYS A 233 7.11 -10.32 -13.30
C LYS A 233 6.87 -11.19 -14.54
N LYS A 234 6.98 -10.60 -15.73
CA LYS A 234 6.83 -11.29 -17.02
C LYS A 234 8.12 -11.98 -17.47
N TYR A 235 9.28 -11.40 -17.14
CA TYR A 235 10.60 -11.93 -17.51
C TYR A 235 11.51 -12.07 -16.26
N PRO A 236 11.33 -13.12 -15.44
CA PRO A 236 12.07 -13.28 -14.18
C PRO A 236 13.59 -13.29 -14.34
N ARG A 237 14.08 -13.77 -15.48
CA ARG A 237 15.52 -13.79 -15.82
C ARG A 237 16.15 -12.39 -15.95
N MET A 238 15.37 -11.31 -16.00
CA MET A 238 15.90 -9.95 -15.89
C MET A 238 16.70 -9.73 -14.60
N ALA A 239 16.42 -10.50 -13.54
CA ALA A 239 17.19 -10.48 -12.29
C ALA A 239 18.68 -10.89 -12.48
N LEU A 240 18.99 -11.62 -13.55
CA LEU A 240 20.36 -12.03 -13.89
C LEU A 240 21.16 -10.89 -14.52
N VAL A 241 20.49 -9.86 -15.05
CA VAL A 241 21.15 -8.67 -15.58
C VAL A 241 21.67 -7.84 -14.41
N ARG A 242 22.99 -7.67 -14.31
CA ARG A 242 23.68 -6.99 -13.22
C ARG A 242 24.28 -5.67 -13.74
N PRO A 243 23.67 -4.53 -13.41
CA PRO A 243 24.26 -3.23 -13.66
C PRO A 243 25.39 -2.92 -12.67
N PHE A 244 26.43 -2.25 -13.14
CA PHE A 244 27.54 -1.73 -12.35
C PHE A 244 27.81 -0.28 -12.75
N VAL A 245 27.68 0.64 -11.79
CA VAL A 245 27.89 2.07 -12.02
C VAL A 245 29.35 2.42 -11.74
N ASP A 246 30.11 2.69 -12.80
CA ASP A 246 31.50 3.14 -12.73
C ASP A 246 31.51 4.68 -12.74
N LEU A 247 31.54 5.28 -11.55
CA LEU A 247 31.48 6.74 -11.38
C LEU A 247 32.72 7.44 -11.95
N ASP A 248 33.90 6.85 -11.79
CA ASP A 248 35.17 7.42 -12.25
C ASP A 248 35.21 7.52 -13.78
N LYS A 249 34.67 6.50 -14.48
CA LYS A 249 34.61 6.48 -15.94
C LYS A 249 33.30 7.04 -16.48
N SER A 250 32.33 7.37 -15.63
CA SER A 250 30.98 7.77 -16.01
C SER A 250 30.31 6.75 -16.96
N VAL A 251 30.46 5.46 -16.67
CA VAL A 251 29.95 4.35 -17.50
C VAL A 251 29.04 3.43 -16.69
N LEU A 252 27.89 3.07 -17.26
CA LEU A 252 27.07 1.96 -16.78
C LEU A 252 27.51 0.67 -17.50
N ARG A 253 28.12 -0.25 -16.76
CA ARG A 253 28.44 -1.60 -17.27
C ARG A 253 27.29 -2.54 -16.96
N VAL A 254 26.98 -3.43 -17.89
CA VAL A 254 25.90 -4.39 -17.73
C VAL A 254 26.45 -5.77 -18.02
N THR A 255 26.36 -6.67 -17.04
CA THR A 255 26.68 -8.09 -17.21
C THR A 255 25.43 -8.93 -17.03
N CYS A 256 25.46 -10.19 -17.46
CA CYS A 256 24.38 -11.14 -17.23
C CYS A 256 24.98 -12.37 -16.55
N GLY A 257 24.40 -12.77 -15.41
CA GLY A 257 24.80 -13.99 -14.72
C GLY A 257 24.37 -15.25 -15.49
N GLU A 258 25.12 -16.33 -15.31
CA GLU A 258 24.72 -17.66 -15.76
C GLU A 258 23.60 -18.21 -14.85
N THR A 259 22.69 -18.97 -15.44
CA THR A 259 21.53 -19.59 -14.77
C THR A 259 21.90 -20.80 -13.94
#